data_AF-A0A954GVI2-F1
#
_entry.id   AF-A0A954GVI2-F1
#
_cell.length_a   1.000
_cell.length_b   1.000
_cell.length_c   1.000
_cell.angle_alpha   90.00
_cell.angle_beta   90.00
_cell.angle_gamma   90.00
#
_symmetry.space_group_name_H-M   'P 1'
#
loop_
_entity.id
_entity.type
_entity.pdbx_description
1 polymer ?
#
loop_
_entity_poly.entity_id
_entity_poly.type
_entity_poly.pdbx_seq_one_letter_code
_entity_poly.pdbx_strand_id
1 'polypeptide(L)'
;MLDREEYVEQQYFFRIYRERLQQNVPSQEFLQTIQEELLATTRLPMAIDFLRTEILHSGRVSDAMTRLSHYFTPFQAFVMSRAEDDVSRFEQLIALQILEHEAEYRTKNPVKAGMFIFQFECVARNRLGYNDGLLAISRDPIYDEPWKTWIMNLRRDLGARELSEMVYAASAYYTRLQQGAFRSDNGATERVHLFGDQEGRIAKANIGRDPFYFFAALQRQLGYPAVPRSSSADETEKLPGFLESRLNKIEQRLKLLEMEQRGGIDLTNFYRDSKPGEPPKFNDEIPDLS
;
A
#
# COMPACT_ATOMS: atom_id res chain seq x y z
N MET A 1 23.26 7.70 -0.65
CA MET A 1 22.55 6.61 0.05
C MET A 1 23.09 6.56 1.47
N LEU A 2 22.27 6.21 2.46
CA LEU A 2 22.73 6.03 3.84
C LEU A 2 23.57 4.76 4.02
N ASP A 3 24.29 4.69 5.12
CA ASP A 3 25.04 3.51 5.51
C ASP A 3 24.11 2.38 6.00
N ARG A 4 24.60 1.14 5.98
CA ARG A 4 23.79 -0.04 6.35
C ARG A 4 23.21 0.07 7.77
N GLU A 5 24.00 0.57 8.72
CA GLU A 5 23.57 0.73 10.12
C GLU A 5 22.38 1.67 10.25
N GLU A 6 22.34 2.75 9.47
CA GLU A 6 21.19 3.67 9.45
C GLU A 6 19.90 2.96 9.01
N TYR A 7 19.97 2.05 8.03
CA TYR A 7 18.79 1.29 7.60
C TYR A 7 18.38 0.20 8.60
N VAL A 8 19.33 -0.36 9.36
CA VAL A 8 19.01 -1.28 10.46
C VAL A 8 18.20 -0.54 11.53
N GLU A 9 18.65 0.65 11.92
CA GLU A 9 17.93 1.48 12.90
C GLU A 9 16.60 2.01 12.34
N GLN A 10 16.52 2.39 11.06
CA GLN A 10 15.25 2.77 10.43
C GLN A 10 14.24 1.61 10.45
N GLN A 11 14.68 0.39 10.10
CA GLN A 11 13.82 -0.79 10.14
C GLN A 11 13.28 -1.00 11.56
N TYR A 12 14.16 -0.92 12.57
CA TYR A 12 13.77 -1.03 13.97
C TYR A 12 12.75 0.05 14.36
N PHE A 13 13.04 1.32 14.04
CA PHE A 13 12.16 2.45 14.32
C PHE A 13 10.77 2.28 13.72
N PHE A 14 10.65 1.93 12.43
CA PHE A 14 9.33 1.75 11.81
C PHE A 14 8.55 0.59 12.42
N ARG A 15 9.22 -0.49 12.80
CA ARG A 15 8.60 -1.62 13.49
C ARG A 15 8.05 -1.20 14.85
N ILE A 16 8.87 -0.58 15.71
CA ILE A 16 8.42 -0.17 17.03
C ILE A 16 7.35 0.92 16.93
N TYR A 17 7.46 1.85 15.98
CA TYR A 17 6.43 2.86 15.75
C TYR A 17 5.07 2.19 15.44
N ARG A 18 5.07 1.18 14.57
CA ARG A 18 3.86 0.42 14.23
C ARG A 18 3.29 -0.30 15.44
N GLU A 19 4.13 -0.96 16.24
CA GLU A 19 3.71 -1.66 17.47
C GLU A 19 3.11 -0.71 18.50
N ARG A 20 3.68 0.48 18.67
CA ARG A 20 3.20 1.51 19.61
C ARG A 20 1.86 2.09 19.17
N LEU A 21 1.67 2.35 17.87
CA LEU A 21 0.37 2.75 17.34
C LEU A 21 -0.71 1.69 17.57
N GLN A 22 -0.38 0.40 17.44
CA GLN A 22 -1.32 -0.69 17.76
C GLN A 22 -1.70 -0.74 19.25
N GLN A 23 -0.81 -0.28 20.12
CA GLN A 23 -1.05 -0.11 21.56
C GLN A 23 -1.80 1.19 21.89
N ASN A 24 -2.22 1.96 20.89
CA ASN A 24 -2.83 3.30 21.03
C ASN A 24 -1.93 4.33 21.72
N VAL A 25 -0.60 4.15 21.64
CA VAL A 25 0.35 5.16 22.11
C VAL A 25 0.42 6.30 21.09
N PRO A 26 0.23 7.56 21.49
CA PRO A 26 0.36 8.70 20.60
C PRO A 26 1.76 8.82 20.00
N SER A 27 1.85 9.20 18.72
CA SER A 27 3.13 9.36 18.01
C SER A 27 4.09 10.33 18.70
N GLN A 28 3.57 11.40 19.32
CA GLN A 28 4.39 12.39 20.04
C GLN A 28 5.08 11.77 21.26
N GLU A 29 4.33 10.98 22.03
CA GLU A 29 4.83 10.27 23.21
C GLU A 29 5.87 9.23 22.79
N PHE A 30 5.57 8.44 21.76
CA PHE A 30 6.50 7.46 21.22
C PHE A 30 7.83 8.09 20.73
N LEU A 31 7.76 9.17 19.94
CA LEU A 31 8.95 9.84 19.42
C LEU A 31 9.82 10.44 20.53
N GLN A 32 9.25 10.70 21.71
CA GLN A 32 10.01 11.16 22.87
C GLN A 32 10.84 10.06 23.51
N THR A 33 10.33 8.82 23.57
CA THR A 33 10.99 7.73 24.31
C THR A 33 11.90 6.87 23.44
N ILE A 34 11.60 6.71 22.15
CA ILE A 34 12.31 5.77 21.26
C ILE A 34 13.82 6.07 21.13
N GLN A 35 14.23 7.33 21.34
CA GLN A 35 15.63 7.72 21.25
C GLN A 35 16.53 6.97 22.24
N GLU A 36 16.00 6.55 23.39
CA GLU A 36 16.73 5.80 24.41
C GLU A 36 17.01 4.35 23.97
N GLU A 37 16.26 3.83 23.00
CA GLU A 37 16.38 2.46 22.50
C GLU A 37 17.27 2.37 21.24
N LEU A 38 17.59 3.50 20.61
CA LEU A 38 18.31 3.56 19.34
C LEU A 38 19.82 3.64 19.49
N LEU A 39 20.52 3.14 18.47
CA LEU A 39 21.97 3.21 18.43
C LEU A 39 22.46 4.67 18.27
N ALA A 40 23.08 5.20 19.31
CA ALA A 40 23.55 6.59 19.39
C ALA A 40 24.62 6.98 18.35
N THR A 41 25.28 6.02 17.70
CA THR A 41 26.28 6.29 16.64
C THR A 41 25.64 6.61 15.29
N THR A 42 24.35 6.34 15.11
CA THR A 42 23.60 6.68 13.90
C THR A 42 23.05 8.11 13.96
N ARG A 43 22.62 8.65 12.82
CA ARG A 43 21.97 9.96 12.75
C ARG A 43 20.47 9.89 13.05
N LEU A 44 19.91 8.70 13.23
CA LEU A 44 18.48 8.50 13.49
C LEU A 44 17.96 9.27 14.72
N PRO A 45 18.66 9.29 15.89
CA PRO A 45 18.15 10.03 17.05
C PRO A 45 17.95 11.52 16.76
N MET A 46 18.90 12.16 16.05
CA MET A 46 18.78 13.56 15.61
C MET A 46 17.63 13.76 14.62
N ALA A 47 17.43 12.81 13.69
CA ALA A 47 16.30 12.86 12.77
C ALA A 47 14.97 12.77 13.55
N ILE A 48 14.86 11.90 14.55
CA ILE A 48 13.67 11.75 15.40
C ILE A 48 13.40 12.99 16.24
N ASP A 49 14.43 13.65 16.79
CA ASP A 49 14.25 14.94 17.47
C ASP A 49 13.56 15.95 16.56
N PHE A 50 14.01 16.03 15.30
CA PHE A 50 13.39 16.91 14.30
C PHE A 50 11.96 16.48 13.95
N LEU A 51 11.71 15.17 13.77
CA LEU A 51 10.35 14.64 13.55
C LEU A 51 9.42 15.03 14.71
N ARG A 52 9.90 14.92 15.96
CA ARG A 52 9.14 15.27 17.17
C ARG A 52 8.80 16.75 17.21
N THR A 53 9.74 17.63 16.86
CA THR A 53 9.46 19.07 16.80
C THR A 53 8.42 19.40 15.73
N GLU A 54 8.54 18.84 14.53
CA GLU A 54 7.60 19.12 13.44
C GLU A 54 6.20 18.54 13.72
N ILE A 55 6.06 17.32 14.25
CA ILE A 55 4.73 16.77 14.56
C ILE A 55 4.01 17.61 15.63
N LEU A 56 4.73 18.25 16.56
CA LEU A 56 4.15 19.19 17.53
C LEU A 56 3.67 20.50 16.89
N HIS A 57 4.23 20.88 15.74
CA HIS A 57 3.87 22.09 15.01
C HIS A 57 2.82 21.88 13.91
N SER A 58 2.96 20.83 13.10
CA SER A 58 2.10 20.57 11.93
C SER A 58 1.10 19.43 12.13
N GLY A 59 1.29 18.58 13.15
CA GLY A 59 0.50 17.37 13.36
C GLY A 59 0.86 16.21 12.41
N ARG A 60 1.85 16.38 11.53
CA ARG A 60 2.21 15.42 10.48
C ARG A 60 3.70 15.10 10.49
N VAL A 61 4.05 13.82 10.42
CA VAL A 61 5.45 13.35 10.38
C VAL A 61 6.01 13.43 8.95
N SER A 62 5.15 13.29 7.94
CA SER A 62 5.58 13.30 6.53
C SER A 62 6.22 14.62 6.09
N ASP A 63 5.77 15.75 6.62
CA ASP A 63 6.37 17.07 6.36
C ASP A 63 7.83 17.12 6.82
N ALA A 64 8.10 16.59 8.00
CA ALA A 64 9.42 16.50 8.58
C ALA A 64 10.33 15.55 7.80
N MET A 65 9.80 14.38 7.41
CA MET A 65 10.51 13.43 6.55
C MET A 65 10.88 14.04 5.19
N THR A 66 9.99 14.87 4.63
CA THR A 66 10.23 15.58 3.36
C THR A 66 11.38 16.59 3.49
N ARG A 67 11.45 17.32 4.61
CA ARG A 67 12.56 18.26 4.91
C ARG A 67 13.87 17.53 5.18
N LEU A 68 13.81 16.33 5.74
CA LEU A 68 14.94 15.44 5.99
C LEU A 68 15.23 14.51 4.80
N SER A 69 15.18 15.01 3.56
CA SER A 69 15.38 14.19 2.34
C SER A 69 16.77 13.56 2.22
N HIS A 70 17.73 14.00 3.04
CA HIS A 70 19.06 13.40 3.15
C HIS A 70 19.08 12.15 4.05
N TYR A 71 18.04 11.96 4.87
CA TYR A 71 17.87 10.85 5.79
C TYR A 71 16.72 9.91 5.36
N PHE A 72 15.54 10.47 5.14
CA PHE A 72 14.40 9.70 4.62
C PHE A 72 14.32 9.85 3.09
N THR A 73 14.03 8.76 2.39
CA THR A 73 13.86 8.84 0.94
C THR A 73 12.56 9.56 0.59
N PRO A 74 12.47 10.19 -0.59
CA PRO A 74 11.23 10.80 -1.05
C PRO A 74 10.06 9.80 -1.10
N PHE A 75 10.34 8.52 -1.38
CA PHE A 75 9.34 7.46 -1.35
C PHE A 75 8.83 7.19 0.08
N GLN A 76 9.72 7.13 1.08
CA GLN A 76 9.32 6.97 2.48
C GLN A 76 8.41 8.12 2.96
N ALA A 77 8.80 9.37 2.66
CA ALA A 77 8.01 10.54 2.98
C ALA A 77 6.65 10.54 2.24
N PHE A 78 6.64 10.14 0.97
CA PHE A 78 5.42 10.01 0.17
C PHE A 78 4.45 8.99 0.78
N VAL A 79 4.91 7.79 1.15
CA VAL A 79 4.08 6.75 1.75
C VAL A 79 3.45 7.26 3.06
N MET A 80 4.20 7.93 3.92
CA MET A 80 3.63 8.53 5.14
C MET A 80 2.64 9.64 4.84
N SER A 81 2.92 10.50 3.86
CA SER A 81 2.00 11.59 3.49
C SER A 81 0.65 11.06 3.03
N ARG A 82 0.62 9.90 2.36
CA ARG A 82 -0.61 9.25 1.94
C ARG A 82 -1.40 8.62 3.07
N ALA A 83 -0.76 8.29 4.19
CA ALA A 83 -1.44 7.78 5.38
C ALA A 83 -1.90 8.89 6.33
N GLU A 84 -1.30 10.07 6.23
CA GLU A 84 -1.68 11.28 6.98
C GLU A 84 -2.67 12.16 6.22
N ASP A 85 -3.05 11.77 4.99
CA ASP A 85 -4.07 12.44 4.19
C ASP A 85 -5.47 12.02 4.66
N ASP A 86 -6.23 12.99 5.18
CA ASP A 86 -7.57 12.78 5.76
C ASP A 86 -8.60 12.18 4.77
N VAL A 87 -8.35 12.31 3.47
CA VAL A 87 -9.22 11.76 2.41
C VAL A 87 -8.83 10.31 2.07
N SER A 88 -7.60 9.92 2.37
CA SER A 88 -7.04 8.64 1.99
C SER A 88 -7.57 7.52 2.89
N ARG A 89 -7.92 6.37 2.30
CA ARG A 89 -8.25 5.13 3.04
C ARG A 89 -7.01 4.30 3.39
N PHE A 90 -5.83 4.87 3.19
CA PHE A 90 -4.57 4.17 3.39
C PHE A 90 -4.14 4.26 4.86
N GLU A 91 -4.15 3.12 5.54
CA GLU A 91 -3.88 3.04 6.97
C GLU A 91 -2.40 3.29 7.30
N GLN A 92 -2.14 4.09 8.34
CA GLN A 92 -0.78 4.39 8.82
C GLN A 92 0.00 3.13 9.27
N LEU A 93 -0.69 2.10 9.77
CA LEU A 93 -0.05 0.82 10.12
C LEU A 93 0.55 0.13 8.88
N ILE A 94 -0.13 0.20 7.74
CA ILE A 94 0.36 -0.37 6.47
C ILE A 94 1.49 0.48 5.92
N ALA A 95 1.40 1.81 6.03
CA ALA A 95 2.48 2.73 5.68
C ALA A 95 3.77 2.35 6.41
N LEU A 96 3.72 2.26 7.74
CA LEU A 96 4.89 1.90 8.55
C LEU A 96 5.42 0.50 8.22
N GLN A 97 4.55 -0.46 7.92
CA GLN A 97 4.99 -1.79 7.50
C GLN A 97 5.70 -1.77 6.13
N ILE A 98 5.24 -0.94 5.18
CA ILE A 98 5.94 -0.71 3.90
C ILE A 98 7.32 -0.12 4.17
N LEU A 99 7.43 0.89 5.05
CA LEU A 99 8.72 1.51 5.38
C LEU A 99 9.69 0.54 6.08
N GLU A 100 9.16 -0.29 6.98
CA GLU A 100 9.92 -1.36 7.64
C GLU A 100 10.51 -2.32 6.60
N HIS A 101 9.69 -2.82 5.68
CA HIS A 101 10.13 -3.72 4.62
C HIS A 101 11.12 -3.04 3.65
N GLU A 102 10.90 -1.77 3.30
CA GLU A 102 11.83 -1.03 2.46
C GLU A 102 13.20 -0.91 3.12
N ALA A 103 13.24 -0.50 4.39
CA ALA A 103 14.47 -0.39 5.16
C ALA A 103 15.17 -1.75 5.29
N GLU A 104 14.43 -2.82 5.57
CA GLU A 104 14.94 -4.19 5.59
C GLU A 104 15.63 -4.56 4.27
N TYR A 105 14.98 -4.29 3.13
CA TYR A 105 15.56 -4.61 1.82
C TYR A 105 16.85 -3.83 1.55
N ARG A 106 16.93 -2.57 2.02
CA ARG A 106 18.15 -1.75 1.92
C ARG A 106 19.33 -2.33 2.69
N THR A 107 19.08 -3.05 3.78
CA THR A 107 20.16 -3.74 4.53
C THR A 107 20.75 -4.95 3.79
N LYS A 108 20.06 -5.46 2.76
CA LYS A 108 20.35 -6.73 2.05
C LYS A 108 20.98 -6.53 0.66
N ASN A 109 21.66 -5.40 0.42
CA ASN A 109 22.23 -5.04 -0.89
C ASN A 109 21.18 -5.06 -2.02
N PRO A 110 20.21 -4.12 -1.99
CA PRO A 110 19.10 -4.13 -2.91
C PRO A 110 19.56 -3.90 -4.36
N VAL A 111 18.98 -4.66 -5.30
CA VAL A 111 19.12 -4.37 -6.72
C VAL A 111 18.10 -3.32 -7.14
N LYS A 112 18.48 -2.39 -8.03
CA LYS A 112 17.60 -1.28 -8.49
C LYS A 112 16.27 -1.78 -9.04
N ALA A 113 16.28 -2.86 -9.81
CA ALA A 113 15.08 -3.51 -10.34
C ALA A 113 14.16 -4.02 -9.22
N GLY A 114 14.73 -4.67 -8.20
CA GLY A 114 13.97 -5.16 -7.05
C GLY A 114 13.35 -4.03 -6.25
N MET A 115 14.12 -2.97 -6.00
CA MET A 115 13.62 -1.79 -5.28
C MET A 115 12.49 -1.11 -6.06
N PHE A 116 12.67 -0.93 -7.37
CA PHE A 116 11.64 -0.31 -8.22
C PHE A 116 10.34 -1.12 -8.22
N ILE A 117 10.43 -2.44 -8.40
CA ILE A 117 9.23 -3.30 -8.44
C ILE A 117 8.54 -3.31 -7.08
N PHE A 118 9.28 -3.38 -5.97
CA PHE A 118 8.72 -3.28 -4.63
C PHE A 118 7.97 -1.95 -4.42
N GLN A 119 8.62 -0.81 -4.70
CA GLN A 119 8.02 0.50 -4.51
C GLN A 119 6.81 0.71 -5.44
N PHE A 120 6.90 0.29 -6.70
CA PHE A 120 5.79 0.33 -7.65
C PHE A 120 4.61 -0.52 -7.17
N GLU A 121 4.87 -1.75 -6.72
CA GLU A 121 3.84 -2.66 -6.24
C GLU A 121 3.17 -2.11 -4.98
N CYS A 122 3.91 -1.45 -4.08
CA CYS A 122 3.34 -0.71 -2.95
C CYS A 122 2.35 0.37 -3.39
N VAL A 123 2.73 1.17 -4.39
CA VAL A 123 1.84 2.21 -4.97
C VAL A 123 0.60 1.60 -5.60
N ALA A 124 0.75 0.52 -6.37
CA ALA A 124 -0.34 -0.12 -7.09
C ALA A 124 -1.32 -0.82 -6.13
N ARG A 125 -0.82 -1.68 -5.22
CA ARG A 125 -1.65 -2.48 -4.32
C ARG A 125 -2.43 -1.63 -3.32
N ASN A 126 -1.83 -0.54 -2.85
CA ASN A 126 -2.45 0.35 -1.86
C ASN A 126 -3.10 1.59 -2.48
N ARG A 127 -3.16 1.67 -3.83
CA ARG A 127 -3.82 2.75 -4.59
C ARG A 127 -3.33 4.15 -4.20
N LEU A 128 -2.03 4.30 -3.99
CA LEU A 128 -1.42 5.55 -3.48
C LEU A 128 -1.35 6.69 -4.50
N GLY A 129 -1.76 6.45 -5.75
CA GLY A 129 -1.70 7.40 -6.85
C GLY A 129 -0.35 7.34 -7.58
N TYR A 130 -0.40 6.92 -8.85
CA TYR A 130 0.79 6.68 -9.66
C TYR A 130 1.60 7.92 -9.98
N ASN A 131 0.94 9.06 -10.20
CA ASN A 131 1.62 10.27 -10.64
C ASN A 131 2.63 10.75 -9.58
N ASP A 132 2.18 10.91 -8.34
CA ASP A 132 3.06 11.36 -7.26
C ASP A 132 3.96 10.22 -6.78
N GLY A 133 3.46 8.99 -6.76
CA GLY A 133 4.24 7.81 -6.37
C GLY A 133 5.45 7.59 -7.26
N LEU A 134 5.30 7.62 -8.59
CA LEU A 134 6.42 7.46 -9.52
C LEU A 134 7.41 8.63 -9.48
N LEU A 135 6.94 9.85 -9.17
CA LEU A 135 7.81 11.01 -8.96
C LEU A 135 8.65 10.84 -7.68
N ALA A 136 8.05 10.32 -6.61
CA ALA A 136 8.76 10.01 -5.37
C ALA A 136 9.80 8.90 -5.59
N ILE A 137 9.41 7.82 -6.28
CA ILE A 137 10.29 6.71 -6.66
C ILE A 137 11.46 7.22 -7.51
N SER A 138 11.23 8.05 -8.54
CA SER A 138 12.32 8.54 -9.40
C SER A 138 13.34 9.40 -8.66
N ARG A 139 13.01 9.93 -7.48
CA ARG A 139 13.92 10.75 -6.67
C ARG A 139 14.70 9.93 -5.64
N ASP A 140 14.49 8.62 -5.59
CA ASP A 140 15.23 7.75 -4.68
C ASP A 140 16.74 7.78 -4.99
N PRO A 141 17.60 7.92 -3.96
CA PRO A 141 19.05 7.92 -4.14
C PRO A 141 19.63 6.63 -4.75
N ILE A 142 18.87 5.51 -4.77
CA ILE A 142 19.33 4.26 -5.38
C ILE A 142 19.39 4.31 -6.91
N TYR A 143 18.61 5.20 -7.53
CA TYR A 143 18.49 5.28 -8.99
C TYR A 143 19.55 6.21 -9.59
N ASP A 144 20.20 5.72 -10.65
CA ASP A 144 21.04 6.53 -11.52
C ASP A 144 20.21 7.20 -12.62
N GLU A 145 20.84 8.03 -13.44
CA GLU A 145 20.15 8.84 -14.44
C GLU A 145 19.32 8.03 -15.46
N PRO A 146 19.82 6.88 -16.00
CA PRO A 146 19.01 6.02 -16.85
C PRO A 146 17.73 5.53 -16.17
N TRP A 147 17.81 5.09 -14.90
CA TRP A 147 16.64 4.68 -14.14
C TRP A 147 15.68 5.84 -13.90
N LYS A 148 16.17 7.00 -13.48
CA LYS A 148 15.34 8.20 -13.25
C LYS A 148 14.56 8.59 -14.50
N THR A 149 15.25 8.65 -15.64
CA THR A 149 14.64 8.98 -16.94
C THR A 149 13.56 7.98 -17.31
N TRP A 150 13.85 6.68 -17.15
CA TRP A 150 12.88 5.63 -17.47
C TRP A 150 11.65 5.67 -16.57
N ILE A 151 11.81 5.86 -15.25
CA ILE A 151 10.68 6.00 -14.31
C ILE A 151 9.83 7.22 -14.66
N MET A 152 10.45 8.33 -15.06
CA MET A 152 9.73 9.54 -15.49
C MET A 152 8.97 9.36 -16.80
N ASN A 153 9.48 8.53 -17.73
CA ASN A 153 8.76 8.16 -18.94
C ASN A 153 7.61 7.20 -18.62
N LEU A 154 7.85 6.20 -17.77
CA LEU A 154 6.83 5.30 -17.24
C LEU A 154 5.66 6.08 -16.62
N ARG A 155 5.96 7.12 -15.83
CA ARG A 155 4.96 8.02 -15.22
C ARG A 155 4.04 8.68 -16.24
N ARG A 156 4.53 9.01 -17.44
CA ARG A 156 3.76 9.64 -18.52
C ARG A 156 2.94 8.61 -19.29
N ASP A 157 3.50 7.42 -19.49
CA ASP A 157 2.94 6.39 -20.34
C ASP A 157 2.02 5.41 -19.58
N LEU A 158 1.92 5.55 -18.26
CA LEU A 158 1.14 4.66 -17.42
C LEU A 158 -0.35 4.71 -17.76
N GLY A 159 -0.96 3.54 -17.98
CA GLY A 159 -2.36 3.40 -18.41
C GLY A 159 -2.52 3.23 -19.92
N ALA A 160 -1.51 3.60 -20.73
CA ALA A 160 -1.48 3.29 -22.16
C ALA A 160 -0.76 1.97 -22.46
N ARG A 161 0.19 1.56 -21.62
CA ARG A 161 0.90 0.29 -21.70
C ARG A 161 0.91 -0.42 -20.36
N GLU A 162 1.02 -1.74 -20.40
CA GLU A 162 1.19 -2.55 -19.20
C GLU A 162 2.63 -2.44 -18.66
N LEU A 163 2.79 -2.55 -17.34
CA LEU A 163 4.13 -2.56 -16.72
C LEU A 163 5.00 -3.71 -17.26
N SER A 164 4.41 -4.89 -17.50
CA SER A 164 5.09 -6.06 -18.06
C SER A 164 5.68 -5.76 -19.44
N GLU A 165 4.97 -5.04 -20.31
CA GLU A 165 5.47 -4.61 -21.62
C GLU A 165 6.66 -3.65 -21.49
N MET A 166 6.57 -2.70 -20.56
CA MET A 166 7.61 -1.69 -20.33
C MET A 166 8.88 -2.29 -19.72
N VAL A 167 8.73 -3.22 -18.76
CA VAL A 167 9.85 -3.97 -18.19
C VAL A 167 10.48 -4.87 -19.24
N TYR A 168 9.68 -5.52 -20.09
CA TYR A 168 10.20 -6.32 -21.20
C TYR A 168 11.01 -5.46 -22.16
N ALA A 169 10.48 -4.33 -22.62
CA ALA A 169 11.16 -3.42 -23.54
C ALA A 169 12.47 -2.85 -22.98
N ALA A 170 12.54 -2.64 -21.66
CA ALA A 170 13.74 -2.13 -20.97
C ALA A 170 14.75 -3.23 -20.58
N SER A 171 14.51 -4.49 -20.96
CA SER A 171 15.36 -5.63 -20.57
C SER A 171 16.48 -5.95 -21.58
N ALA A 172 17.57 -6.52 -21.07
CA ALA A 172 18.63 -7.12 -21.89
C ALA A 172 18.08 -8.23 -22.81
N TYR A 173 17.09 -8.98 -22.33
CA TYR A 173 16.45 -10.07 -23.06
C TYR A 173 15.77 -9.60 -24.35
N TYR A 174 15.07 -8.46 -24.32
CA TYR A 174 14.46 -7.88 -25.51
C TYR A 174 15.50 -7.51 -26.58
N THR A 175 16.60 -6.86 -26.15
CA THR A 175 17.68 -6.45 -27.06
C THR A 175 18.34 -7.66 -27.71
N ARG A 176 18.62 -8.72 -26.95
CA ARG A 176 19.19 -9.97 -27.49
C ARG A 176 18.31 -10.60 -28.56
N LEU A 177 16.99 -10.67 -28.33
CA LEU A 177 16.07 -11.24 -29.31
C LEU A 177 16.02 -10.42 -30.61
N GLN A 178 16.06 -9.09 -30.50
CA GLN A 178 16.08 -8.22 -31.68
C GLN A 178 17.39 -8.33 -32.47
N GLN A 179 18.53 -8.41 -31.78
CA GLN A 179 19.84 -8.62 -32.42
C GLN A 179 19.97 -10.00 -33.07
N GLY A 180 19.35 -11.04 -32.51
CA GLY A 180 19.29 -12.37 -33.11
C GLY A 180 18.42 -12.46 -34.37
N ALA A 181 17.39 -11.60 -34.47
CA ALA A 181 16.48 -11.54 -35.61
C ALA A 181 17.02 -10.70 -36.79
N PHE A 182 17.79 -9.64 -36.50
CA PHE A 182 18.45 -8.80 -37.50
C PHE A 182 19.96 -9.03 -37.49
N ARG A 183 20.42 -10.05 -38.23
CA ARG A 183 21.85 -10.19 -38.58
C ARG A 183 22.20 -9.14 -39.64
N SER A 184 22.43 -7.89 -39.24
CA SER A 184 23.30 -6.94 -39.95
C SER A 184 23.42 -5.62 -39.20
N ASP A 185 24.68 -5.30 -38.89
CA ASP A 185 25.32 -4.01 -39.08
C ASP A 185 24.47 -2.74 -38.85
N ASN A 186 24.57 -2.19 -37.63
CA ASN A 186 24.68 -0.75 -37.42
C ASN A 186 24.98 -0.45 -35.95
N GLY A 187 25.95 0.46 -35.75
CA GLY A 187 26.59 0.86 -34.50
C GLY A 187 25.81 0.52 -33.22
N ALA A 188 26.35 -0.42 -32.46
CA ALA A 188 25.88 -0.75 -31.13
C ALA A 188 26.02 0.49 -30.23
N THR A 189 24.99 1.35 -30.22
CA THR A 189 24.79 2.23 -29.09
C THR A 189 24.59 1.29 -27.92
N GLU A 190 25.52 1.28 -26.98
CA GLU A 190 25.48 0.47 -25.78
C GLU A 190 24.21 0.86 -25.01
N ARG A 191 23.10 0.17 -25.30
CA ARG A 191 21.81 0.46 -24.69
C ARG A 191 21.92 0.02 -23.25
N VAL A 192 21.84 0.97 -22.33
CA VAL A 192 21.79 0.68 -20.89
C VAL A 192 20.56 -0.19 -20.61
N HIS A 193 20.79 -1.41 -20.13
CA HIS A 193 19.73 -2.33 -19.73
C HIS A 193 19.37 -2.07 -18.28
N LEU A 194 18.10 -1.73 -18.02
CA LEU A 194 17.61 -1.52 -16.66
C LEU A 194 17.22 -2.85 -15.99
N PHE A 195 16.72 -3.77 -16.79
CA PHE A 195 16.34 -5.11 -16.37
C PHE A 195 17.22 -6.16 -17.02
N GLY A 196 17.54 -7.21 -16.27
CA GLY A 196 18.32 -8.34 -16.77
C GLY A 196 17.51 -9.30 -17.63
N ASP A 197 18.11 -10.45 -17.89
CA ASP A 197 17.51 -11.46 -18.75
C ASP A 197 16.34 -12.21 -18.13
N GLN A 198 16.46 -12.51 -16.84
CA GLN A 198 15.43 -13.26 -16.13
C GLN A 198 14.17 -12.41 -15.97
N GLU A 199 14.34 -11.15 -15.59
CA GLU A 199 13.27 -10.15 -15.49
C GLU A 199 12.59 -9.95 -16.85
N GLY A 200 13.37 -9.83 -17.92
CA GLY A 200 12.83 -9.70 -19.28
C GLY A 200 12.04 -10.92 -19.75
N ARG A 201 12.48 -12.14 -19.42
CA ARG A 201 11.75 -13.39 -19.71
C ARG A 201 10.45 -13.47 -18.92
N ILE A 202 10.48 -13.11 -17.64
CA ILE A 202 9.29 -13.05 -16.78
C ILE A 202 8.30 -12.03 -17.33
N ALA A 203 8.78 -10.85 -17.68
CA ALA A 203 7.97 -9.78 -18.23
C ALA A 203 7.26 -10.20 -19.52
N LYS A 204 8.00 -10.75 -20.49
CA LYS A 204 7.42 -11.26 -21.75
C LYS A 204 6.35 -12.33 -21.51
N ALA A 205 6.56 -13.23 -20.56
CA ALA A 205 5.62 -14.31 -20.25
C ALA A 205 4.33 -13.84 -19.56
N ASN A 206 4.30 -12.61 -19.02
CA ASN A 206 3.16 -12.05 -18.27
C ASN A 206 2.48 -10.86 -18.96
N ILE A 207 2.83 -10.55 -20.22
CA ILE A 207 2.07 -9.57 -21.01
C ILE A 207 0.64 -10.09 -21.22
N GLY A 208 -0.36 -9.24 -20.95
CA GLY A 208 -1.78 -9.58 -21.06
C GLY A 208 -2.28 -10.60 -20.02
N ARG A 209 -1.51 -10.87 -18.97
CA ARG A 209 -1.90 -11.75 -17.84
C ARG A 209 -2.20 -10.93 -16.60
N ASP A 210 -2.78 -11.58 -15.59
CA ASP A 210 -2.98 -10.97 -14.28
C ASP A 210 -1.64 -10.46 -13.71
N PRO A 211 -1.52 -9.16 -13.39
CA PRO A 211 -0.30 -8.56 -12.81
C PRO A 211 0.18 -9.26 -11.54
N PHE A 212 -0.69 -9.93 -10.79
CA PHE A 212 -0.32 -10.70 -9.61
C PHE A 212 0.76 -11.75 -9.92
N TYR A 213 0.65 -12.47 -11.04
CA TYR A 213 1.64 -13.46 -11.44
C TYR A 213 2.99 -12.83 -11.80
N PHE A 214 2.94 -11.65 -12.42
CA PHE A 214 4.12 -10.87 -12.77
C PHE A 214 4.90 -10.46 -11.53
N PHE A 215 4.22 -9.84 -10.56
CA PHE A 215 4.85 -9.43 -9.29
C PHE A 215 5.37 -10.63 -8.51
N ALA A 216 4.58 -11.69 -8.35
CA ALA A 216 4.99 -12.89 -7.63
C ALA A 216 6.23 -13.57 -8.26
N ALA A 217 6.34 -13.57 -9.58
CA ALA A 217 7.51 -14.11 -10.28
C ALA A 217 8.76 -13.24 -10.05
N LEU A 218 8.62 -11.91 -10.17
CA LEU A 218 9.73 -10.98 -9.92
C LEU A 218 10.16 -10.98 -8.46
N GLN A 219 9.22 -11.08 -7.51
CA GLN A 219 9.53 -11.14 -6.09
C GLN A 219 10.46 -12.31 -5.76
N ARG A 220 10.18 -13.49 -6.32
CA ARG A 220 11.02 -14.68 -6.11
C ARG A 220 12.43 -14.53 -6.69
N GLN A 221 12.59 -13.83 -7.81
CA GLN A 221 13.90 -13.66 -8.47
C GLN A 221 14.71 -12.50 -7.90
N LEU A 222 14.05 -11.39 -7.59
CA LEU A 222 14.69 -10.15 -7.12
C LEU A 222 14.81 -10.10 -5.59
N GLY A 223 14.12 -10.99 -4.87
CA GLY A 223 14.23 -11.15 -3.43
C GLY A 223 13.72 -9.97 -2.61
N TYR A 224 12.87 -9.11 -3.17
CA TYR A 224 12.29 -8.00 -2.42
C TYR A 224 11.17 -8.48 -1.46
N PRO A 225 10.94 -7.79 -0.33
CA PRO A 225 9.97 -8.23 0.69
C PRO A 225 8.53 -8.24 0.19
N ALA A 226 7.66 -9.00 0.87
CA ALA A 226 6.25 -9.03 0.52
C ALA A 226 5.59 -7.67 0.75
N VAL A 227 4.85 -7.18 -0.24
CA VAL A 227 4.15 -5.89 -0.14
C VAL A 227 2.90 -6.03 0.74
N PRO A 228 2.82 -5.29 1.87
CA PRO A 228 1.64 -5.22 2.73
C PRO A 228 0.41 -4.68 1.97
N ARG A 229 -0.79 -5.07 2.42
CA ARG A 229 -2.07 -4.67 1.82
C ARG A 229 -2.96 -4.03 2.88
N SER A 230 -3.67 -2.96 2.53
CA SER A 230 -4.75 -2.41 3.35
C SER A 230 -5.92 -3.39 3.49
N SER A 231 -6.41 -3.57 4.71
CA SER A 231 -7.57 -4.42 5.02
C SER A 231 -8.83 -4.00 4.25
N SER A 232 -8.95 -2.69 3.95
CA SER A 232 -10.05 -2.13 3.15
C SER A 232 -10.05 -2.56 1.67
N ALA A 233 -8.98 -3.17 1.15
CA ALA A 233 -8.96 -3.70 -0.20
C ALA A 233 -9.85 -4.96 -0.36
N ASP A 234 -10.18 -5.65 0.74
CA ASP A 234 -11.12 -6.79 0.75
C ASP A 234 -12.59 -6.35 0.83
N GLU A 235 -12.89 -5.09 1.16
CA GLU A 235 -14.28 -4.62 1.28
C GLU A 235 -15.03 -4.57 -0.05
N THR A 236 -14.33 -4.68 -1.20
CA THR A 236 -15.00 -4.79 -2.50
C THR A 236 -15.79 -6.07 -2.71
N GLU A 237 -15.70 -7.06 -1.81
CA GLU A 237 -16.50 -8.30 -1.88
C GLU A 237 -17.69 -8.37 -0.91
N LYS A 238 -17.84 -7.43 0.04
CA LYS A 238 -18.96 -7.43 0.99
C LYS A 238 -19.73 -6.14 0.90
N LEU A 239 -21.02 -6.24 0.54
CA LEU A 239 -21.95 -5.12 0.67
C LEU A 239 -21.87 -4.59 2.11
N PRO A 240 -21.75 -3.26 2.33
CA PRO A 240 -21.87 -2.68 3.66
C PRO A 240 -23.07 -3.27 4.39
N GLY A 241 -22.93 -3.70 5.64
CA GLY A 241 -23.99 -4.44 6.37
C GLY A 241 -25.34 -3.71 6.44
N PHE A 242 -25.34 -2.38 6.32
CA PHE A 242 -26.57 -1.60 6.20
C PHE A 242 -27.30 -1.80 4.86
N LEU A 243 -26.56 -1.99 3.76
CA LEU A 243 -27.09 -2.29 2.44
C LEU A 243 -27.61 -3.73 2.40
N GLU A 244 -26.88 -4.70 2.96
CA GLU A 244 -27.39 -6.07 3.11
C GLU A 244 -28.70 -6.09 3.92
N SER A 245 -28.73 -5.37 5.03
CA SER A 245 -29.95 -5.24 5.86
C SER A 245 -31.11 -4.59 5.11
N ARG A 246 -30.85 -3.60 4.24
CA ARG A 246 -31.89 -2.99 3.39
C ARG A 246 -32.34 -3.94 2.28
N LEU A 247 -31.42 -4.68 1.66
CA LEU A 247 -31.72 -5.67 0.62
C LEU A 247 -32.59 -6.80 1.18
N ASN A 248 -32.24 -7.32 2.36
CA ASN A 248 -33.05 -8.32 3.09
C ASN A 248 -34.45 -7.79 3.41
N LYS A 249 -34.59 -6.54 3.84
CA LYS A 249 -35.91 -5.91 4.09
C LYS A 249 -36.72 -5.75 2.81
N ILE A 250 -36.08 -5.40 1.69
CA ILE A 250 -36.74 -5.28 0.39
C ILE A 250 -37.20 -6.66 -0.08
N GLU A 251 -36.35 -7.69 0.04
CA GLU A 251 -36.69 -9.08 -0.30
C GLU A 251 -37.88 -9.59 0.53
N GLN A 252 -37.90 -9.30 1.83
CA GLN A 252 -39.04 -9.64 2.71
C GLN A 252 -40.33 -8.95 2.26
N ARG A 253 -40.28 -7.66 1.91
CA ARG A 253 -41.45 -6.92 1.40
C ARG A 253 -41.92 -7.46 0.04
N LEU A 254 -40.98 -7.83 -0.83
CA LEU A 254 -41.30 -8.42 -2.14
C LEU A 254 -42.01 -9.77 -1.97
N LYS A 255 -41.52 -10.63 -1.05
CA LYS A 255 -42.19 -11.91 -0.71
C LYS A 255 -43.59 -11.68 -0.19
N LEU A 256 -43.80 -10.69 0.68
CA LEU A 256 -45.13 -10.35 1.19
C LEU A 256 -46.08 -9.87 0.08
N LEU A 257 -45.59 -9.04 -0.85
CA LEU A 257 -46.35 -8.59 -2.02
C LEU A 257 -46.68 -9.74 -2.99
N GLU A 258 -45.74 -10.66 -3.20
CA GLU A 258 -45.98 -11.87 -4.01
C GLU A 258 -47.02 -12.80 -3.35
N MET A 259 -47.00 -12.92 -2.02
CA MET A 259 -47.99 -13.70 -1.26
C MET A 259 -49.39 -13.03 -1.30
N GLU A 260 -49.44 -11.70 -1.28
CA GLU A 260 -50.69 -10.94 -1.44
C GLU A 260 -51.27 -11.11 -2.86
N GLN A 261 -50.41 -11.04 -3.90
CA GLN A 261 -50.81 -11.23 -5.29
C GLN A 261 -51.32 -12.65 -5.58
N ARG A 262 -50.84 -13.66 -4.85
CA ARG A 262 -51.25 -15.07 -4.99
C ARG A 262 -52.48 -15.46 -4.15
N GLY A 263 -53.13 -14.52 -3.47
CA GLY A 263 -54.46 -14.73 -2.90
C GLY A 263 -54.52 -15.09 -1.41
N GLY A 264 -53.65 -14.53 -0.58
CA GLY A 264 -53.91 -14.40 0.87
C GLY A 264 -52.70 -14.69 1.77
N ILE A 265 -52.48 -13.79 2.73
CA ILE A 265 -51.47 -13.95 3.78
C ILE A 265 -52.00 -14.95 4.81
N ASP A 266 -51.35 -16.11 4.94
CA ASP A 266 -51.63 -17.04 6.03
C ASP A 266 -51.02 -16.50 7.34
N LEU A 267 -51.82 -15.72 8.07
CA LEU A 267 -51.48 -15.11 9.36
C LEU A 267 -51.37 -16.13 10.51
N THR A 268 -51.63 -17.43 10.25
CA THR A 268 -51.59 -18.49 11.26
C THR A 268 -50.18 -18.69 11.84
N ASN A 269 -49.14 -18.33 11.09
CA ASN A 269 -47.75 -18.39 11.56
C ASN A 269 -47.32 -17.18 12.42
N PHE A 270 -48.06 -16.06 12.38
CA PHE A 270 -47.74 -14.84 13.15
C PHE A 270 -48.42 -14.78 14.53
N TYR A 271 -49.42 -15.63 14.80
CA TYR A 271 -50.24 -15.61 16.02
C TYR A 271 -49.98 -16.77 17.00
N ARG A 272 -48.82 -17.45 16.93
CA ARG A 272 -48.64 -18.66 17.73
C ARG A 272 -48.48 -18.44 19.25
N ASP A 273 -48.28 -17.23 19.77
CA ASP A 273 -48.18 -17.01 21.23
C ASP A 273 -48.91 -15.75 21.73
N SER A 274 -50.21 -15.61 21.43
CA SER A 274 -51.04 -14.62 22.14
C SER A 274 -52.39 -15.23 22.51
N LYS A 275 -52.53 -15.57 23.80
CA LYS A 275 -53.84 -15.90 24.38
C LYS A 275 -54.77 -14.69 24.21
N PRO A 276 -56.03 -14.87 23.78
CA PRO A 276 -56.94 -13.76 23.57
C PRO A 276 -57.36 -13.19 24.94
N GLY A 277 -57.01 -11.92 25.21
CA GLY A 277 -57.59 -11.16 26.32
C GLY A 277 -56.66 -10.24 27.12
N GLU A 278 -55.34 -10.24 26.91
CA GLU A 278 -54.43 -9.37 27.67
C GLU A 278 -53.77 -8.31 26.76
N PRO A 279 -53.98 -7.00 27.00
CA PRO A 279 -53.24 -5.96 26.29
C PRO A 279 -51.76 -5.99 26.70
N PRO A 280 -50.83 -5.70 25.76
CA PRO A 280 -49.40 -5.76 26.02
C PRO A 280 -48.99 -4.70 27.06
N LYS A 281 -48.26 -5.13 28.09
CA LYS A 281 -47.70 -4.24 29.13
C LYS A 281 -46.42 -3.59 28.60
N PHE A 282 -46.44 -2.27 28.45
CA PHE A 282 -45.22 -1.46 28.26
C PHE A 282 -44.71 -1.07 29.64
N ASN A 283 -43.44 -1.39 29.94
CA ASN A 283 -42.79 -1.04 31.20
C ASN A 283 -42.05 0.28 30.98
N ASP A 284 -42.67 1.39 31.40
CA ASP A 284 -42.03 2.71 31.43
C ASP A 284 -41.30 2.89 32.78
N GLU A 285 -40.06 2.41 32.86
CA GLU A 285 -39.15 2.77 33.95
C GLU A 285 -38.05 3.70 33.39
N ILE A 286 -38.17 4.98 33.71
CA ILE A 286 -37.12 6.00 33.53
C ILE A 286 -36.22 5.92 34.78
N PRO A 287 -34.89 5.74 34.68
CA PRO A 287 -34.03 5.68 35.85
C PRO A 287 -33.86 7.07 36.47
N ASP A 288 -34.20 7.18 37.75
CA ASP A 288 -34.03 8.40 38.55
C ASP A 288 -32.54 8.69 38.81
N LEU A 289 -32.13 9.94 38.60
CA LEU A 289 -30.76 10.42 38.83
C LEU A 289 -30.72 11.10 40.20
N SER A 290 -30.15 10.41 41.18
CA SER A 290 -29.62 11.01 42.41
C SER A 290 -28.45 10.20 42.94
#